data_AF-A0A1D7QSB6-F1
#
_entry.id   AF-A0A1D7QSB6-F1
#
_cell.length_a   1.000
_cell.length_b   1.000
_cell.length_c   1.000
_cell.angle_alpha   90.00
_cell.angle_beta   90.00
_cell.angle_gamma   90.00
#
_symmetry.space_group_name_H-M   'P 1'
#
loop_
_entity.id
_entity.type
_entity.pdbx_description
1 polymer ?
#
loop_
_entity_poly.entity_id
_entity_poly.type
_entity_poly.pdbx_seq_one_letter_code
_entity_poly.pdbx_strand_id
1 'polypeptide(L)'
;MTNQKGYALLLVLGAVVIIGLLVPPMAYQIISSSSQASQTERNVQLENMYDMGKQMGRRHVETAVNGKGPYEGRGFDKIESEAGGEVTWDDVVEHFEGEFVEKEDGSFKINNLDFQTYDGNVDVKFTRVEEINDRLEIEYVVTPEINENDSQPVTETFYLGRKGGDGTGGGPEDWFDDEDGTIEDDMFGEDSIVIDDNNNENLNSQWDQVNDQEKYSNTIFKGKGVTLPGTGEYHLIGPIAFNVDDDIKFPGSSSSVQVKYSLYISDSIFDLKQDSTFLVESGNAHFNDVSFEFQHNRSAKMCIDGDIFDYGGNTTKERSNEDPVEAEFYPTNSCDFANLDPRKIYYTGELKTGDLTEPDFMTGLILEGTRGE
;
A
#
# COMPACT_ATOMS: atom_id res chain seq x y z
N MET A 1 37.77 78.29 -26.11
CA MET A 1 36.93 77.13 -25.77
C MET A 1 37.05 76.04 -26.84
N THR A 2 38.25 75.49 -27.07
CA THR A 2 38.53 74.58 -28.21
C THR A 2 38.89 73.14 -27.81
N ASN A 3 39.08 72.85 -26.50
CA ASN A 3 39.43 71.51 -26.00
C ASN A 3 38.23 70.65 -25.56
N GLN A 4 37.00 71.18 -25.55
CA GLN A 4 35.82 70.38 -25.17
C GLN A 4 35.43 69.35 -26.25
N LYS A 5 35.72 69.63 -27.53
CA LYS A 5 35.40 68.71 -28.64
C LYS A 5 36.24 67.43 -28.63
N GLY A 6 37.48 67.49 -28.14
CA GLY A 6 38.37 66.33 -28.03
C GLY A 6 38.02 65.40 -26.86
N TYR A 7 37.63 65.97 -25.71
CA TYR A 7 37.16 65.19 -24.56
C TYR A 7 35.82 64.49 -24.84
N ALA A 8 34.91 65.15 -25.56
CA ALA A 8 33.66 64.52 -25.98
C ALA A 8 33.90 63.31 -26.91
N LEU A 9 34.84 63.42 -27.84
CA LEU A 9 35.20 62.31 -28.74
C LEU A 9 35.82 61.13 -27.98
N LEU A 10 36.69 61.39 -27.01
CA LEU A 10 37.27 60.36 -26.14
C LEU A 10 36.23 59.67 -25.26
N LEU A 11 35.26 60.43 -24.72
CA LEU A 11 34.17 59.88 -23.93
C LEU A 11 33.28 58.94 -24.77
N VAL A 12 32.94 59.34 -25.99
CA VAL A 12 32.15 58.51 -26.91
C VAL A 12 32.93 57.26 -27.31
N LEU A 13 34.23 57.39 -27.63
CA LEU A 13 35.07 56.25 -27.98
C LEU A 13 35.21 55.26 -26.81
N GLY A 14 35.42 55.78 -25.59
CA GLY A 14 35.46 54.98 -24.38
C GLY A 14 34.14 54.26 -24.10
N ALA A 15 33.01 54.95 -24.28
CA ALA A 15 31.68 54.35 -24.13
C ALA A 15 31.44 53.23 -25.16
N VAL A 16 31.83 53.41 -26.42
CA VAL A 16 31.72 52.37 -27.47
C VAL A 16 32.58 51.15 -27.12
N VAL A 17 33.79 51.34 -26.60
CA VAL A 17 34.66 50.23 -26.16
C VAL A 17 34.05 49.49 -24.97
N ILE A 18 33.51 50.22 -23.98
CA ILE A 18 32.86 49.62 -22.81
C ILE A 18 31.63 48.82 -23.22
N ILE A 19 30.78 49.37 -24.09
CA ILE A 19 29.60 48.67 -24.63
C ILE A 19 30.04 47.44 -25.43
N GLY A 20 31.06 47.58 -26.30
CA GLY A 20 31.59 46.47 -27.09
C GLY A 20 32.18 45.32 -26.26
N LEU A 21 32.70 45.61 -25.06
CA LEU A 21 33.19 44.59 -24.13
C LEU A 21 32.08 43.97 -23.27
N LEU A 22 31.01 44.72 -22.96
CA LEU A 22 29.92 44.26 -22.10
C LEU A 22 28.80 43.51 -22.84
N VAL A 23 28.57 43.81 -24.12
CA VAL A 23 27.50 43.17 -24.90
C VAL A 23 27.72 41.65 -25.11
N PRO A 24 28.92 41.18 -25.50
CA PRO A 24 29.16 39.75 -25.70
C PRO A 24 28.88 38.86 -24.47
N PRO A 25 29.36 39.17 -23.25
CA PRO A 25 29.07 38.33 -22.08
C PRO A 25 27.59 38.34 -21.68
N MET A 26 26.87 39.46 -21.84
CA MET A 26 25.42 39.50 -21.57
C MET A 26 24.63 38.67 -22.57
N ALA A 27 24.99 38.74 -23.86
CA ALA A 27 24.34 37.92 -24.89
C ALA A 27 24.56 36.41 -24.63
N TYR A 28 25.77 36.01 -24.23
CA TYR A 28 26.09 34.63 -23.90
C TYR A 28 25.27 34.11 -22.69
N GLN A 29 25.10 34.93 -21.65
CA GLN A 29 24.29 34.58 -20.48
C GLN A 29 22.81 34.38 -20.81
N ILE A 30 22.25 35.23 -21.67
CA ILE A 30 20.84 35.11 -22.10
C ILE A 30 20.63 33.86 -22.95
N ILE A 31 21.54 33.58 -23.90
CA ILE A 31 21.46 32.39 -24.75
C ILE A 31 21.60 31.12 -23.90
N SER A 32 22.52 31.10 -22.93
CA SER A 32 22.68 29.99 -21.99
C SER A 32 21.42 29.74 -21.16
N SER A 33 20.79 30.80 -20.65
CA SER A 33 19.56 30.70 -19.85
C SER A 33 18.38 30.19 -20.69
N SER A 34 18.21 30.70 -21.91
CA SER A 34 17.16 30.23 -22.83
C SER A 34 17.37 28.79 -23.27
N SER A 35 18.61 28.38 -23.53
CA SER A 35 18.95 27.00 -23.89
C SER A 35 18.70 26.04 -22.73
N GLN A 36 19.02 26.45 -21.50
CA GLN A 36 18.75 25.65 -20.30
C GLN A 36 17.25 25.52 -20.05
N ALA A 37 16.49 26.61 -20.16
CA ALA A 37 15.04 26.58 -19.99
C ALA A 37 14.34 25.65 -20.99
N SER A 38 14.74 25.70 -22.27
CA SER A 38 14.20 24.81 -23.31
C SER A 38 14.56 23.34 -23.06
N GLN A 39 15.77 23.05 -22.59
CA GLN A 39 16.16 21.68 -22.22
C GLN A 39 15.37 21.17 -21.01
N THR A 40 15.18 22.01 -19.99
CA THR A 40 14.36 21.65 -18.83
C THR A 40 12.90 21.40 -19.21
N GLU A 41 12.31 22.26 -20.04
CA GLU A 41 10.94 22.08 -20.54
C GLU A 41 10.79 20.78 -21.34
N ARG A 42 11.75 20.48 -22.23
CA ARG A 42 11.77 19.22 -22.98
C ARG A 42 11.86 18.01 -22.04
N ASN A 43 12.70 18.06 -21.00
CA ASN A 43 12.84 16.96 -20.05
C ASN A 43 11.55 16.73 -19.25
N VAL A 44 10.91 17.80 -18.79
CA VAL A 44 9.62 17.70 -18.06
C VAL A 44 8.53 17.11 -18.96
N GLN A 45 8.51 17.45 -20.24
CA GLN A 45 7.56 16.85 -21.18
C GLN A 45 7.85 15.36 -21.42
N LEU A 46 9.11 14.96 -21.56
CA LEU A 46 9.48 13.55 -21.67
C LEU A 46 9.06 12.74 -20.44
N GLU A 47 9.22 13.30 -19.24
CA GLU A 47 8.80 12.69 -17.98
C GLU A 47 7.27 12.53 -17.93
N ASN A 48 6.51 13.57 -18.26
CA ASN A 48 5.04 13.48 -18.35
C ASN A 48 4.57 12.45 -19.40
N MET A 49 5.26 12.39 -20.53
CA MET A 49 4.96 11.42 -21.60
C MET A 49 5.25 9.98 -21.18
N TYR A 50 6.32 9.79 -20.42
CA TYR A 50 6.65 8.52 -19.81
C TYR A 50 5.58 8.09 -18.79
N ASP A 51 5.15 8.98 -17.89
CA ASP A 51 4.07 8.70 -16.93
C ASP A 51 2.75 8.34 -17.63
N MET A 52 2.43 9.03 -18.74
CA MET A 52 1.28 8.68 -19.58
C MET A 52 1.42 7.29 -20.21
N GLY A 53 2.62 6.93 -20.67
CA GLY A 53 2.91 5.59 -21.19
C GLY A 53 2.79 4.49 -20.14
N LYS A 54 3.27 4.73 -18.92
CA LYS A 54 3.06 3.82 -17.78
C LYS A 54 1.59 3.57 -17.51
N GLN A 55 0.82 4.64 -17.31
CA GLN A 55 -0.61 4.54 -17.03
C GLN A 55 -1.37 3.85 -18.16
N MET A 56 -0.95 4.06 -19.41
CA MET A 56 -1.55 3.37 -20.55
C MET A 56 -1.26 1.86 -20.52
N GLY A 57 -0.01 1.46 -20.27
CA GLY A 57 0.38 0.06 -20.12
C GLY A 57 -0.42 -0.62 -19.02
N ARG A 58 -0.47 -0.02 -17.82
CA ARG A 58 -1.25 -0.51 -16.67
C ARG A 58 -2.74 -0.66 -17.00
N ARG A 59 -3.37 0.42 -17.48
CA ARG A 59 -4.80 0.38 -17.85
C ARG A 59 -5.12 -0.62 -18.94
N HIS A 60 -4.21 -0.88 -19.86
CA HIS A 60 -4.42 -1.90 -20.91
C HIS A 60 -4.49 -3.29 -20.28
N VAL A 61 -3.56 -3.62 -19.38
CA VAL A 61 -3.58 -4.88 -18.62
C VAL A 61 -4.83 -4.96 -17.75
N GLU A 62 -5.12 -3.94 -16.95
CA GLU A 62 -6.32 -3.90 -16.09
C GLU A 62 -7.61 -4.04 -16.92
N THR A 63 -7.69 -3.43 -18.10
CA THR A 63 -8.89 -3.53 -18.95
C THR A 63 -9.04 -4.94 -19.52
N ALA A 64 -7.93 -5.55 -19.94
CA ALA A 64 -7.92 -6.91 -20.46
C ALA A 64 -8.41 -7.91 -19.41
N VAL A 65 -8.11 -7.67 -18.14
CA VAL A 65 -8.37 -8.62 -17.06
C VAL A 65 -9.66 -8.30 -16.29
N ASN A 66 -9.96 -7.03 -16.01
CA ASN A 66 -11.16 -6.63 -15.26
C ASN A 66 -12.40 -6.45 -16.14
N GLY A 67 -12.25 -6.53 -17.47
CA GLY A 67 -13.34 -6.38 -18.44
C GLY A 67 -14.01 -5.00 -18.47
N LYS A 68 -13.57 -4.04 -17.64
CA LYS A 68 -14.14 -2.70 -17.49
C LYS A 68 -13.22 -1.68 -18.16
N GLY A 69 -13.45 -1.42 -19.44
CA GLY A 69 -12.75 -0.33 -20.13
C GLY A 69 -13.41 0.08 -21.43
N PRO A 70 -12.96 1.18 -22.04
CA PRO A 70 -13.56 1.75 -23.27
C PRO A 70 -13.33 0.89 -24.52
N TYR A 71 -12.60 -0.21 -24.40
CA TYR A 71 -12.23 -1.09 -25.51
C TYR A 71 -13.17 -2.31 -25.56
N GLU A 72 -14.37 -2.11 -26.11
CA GLU A 72 -15.33 -3.20 -26.36
C GLU A 72 -14.68 -4.35 -27.13
N GLY A 73 -14.80 -5.58 -26.61
CA GLY A 73 -14.28 -6.80 -27.26
C GLY A 73 -12.79 -7.10 -27.02
N ARG A 74 -12.14 -6.46 -26.04
CA ARG A 74 -10.75 -6.76 -25.62
C ARG A 74 -10.57 -6.98 -24.12
N GLY A 75 -11.68 -7.13 -23.39
CA GLY A 75 -11.68 -7.42 -21.95
C GLY A 75 -11.70 -8.91 -21.65
N PHE A 76 -11.91 -9.25 -20.38
CA PHE A 76 -11.92 -10.61 -19.85
C PHE A 76 -12.82 -11.56 -20.65
N ASP A 77 -13.97 -11.08 -21.12
CA ASP A 77 -14.90 -11.83 -21.98
C ASP A 77 -14.23 -12.42 -23.24
N LYS A 78 -13.21 -11.74 -23.78
CA LYS A 78 -12.43 -12.24 -24.93
C LYS A 78 -11.51 -13.38 -24.48
N ILE A 79 -10.82 -13.21 -23.36
CA ILE A 79 -9.94 -14.24 -22.77
C ILE A 79 -10.77 -15.48 -22.41
N GLU A 80 -11.91 -15.30 -21.74
CA GLU A 80 -12.86 -16.37 -21.40
C GLU A 80 -13.39 -17.09 -22.65
N SER A 81 -13.73 -16.32 -23.70
CA SER A 81 -14.17 -16.89 -24.97
C SER A 81 -13.06 -17.63 -25.72
N GLU A 82 -11.80 -17.22 -25.60
CA GLU A 82 -10.63 -17.87 -26.20
C GLU A 82 -10.26 -19.15 -25.45
N ALA A 83 -10.29 -19.10 -24.11
CA ALA A 83 -10.08 -20.24 -23.22
C ALA A 83 -11.21 -21.30 -23.34
N GLY A 84 -12.41 -20.88 -23.72
CA GLY A 84 -13.57 -21.76 -23.86
C GLY A 84 -14.14 -22.24 -22.52
N GLY A 85 -13.94 -21.46 -21.46
CA GLY A 85 -14.31 -21.81 -20.09
C GLY A 85 -13.62 -20.91 -19.07
N GLU A 86 -13.23 -21.52 -17.96
CA GLU A 86 -12.55 -20.85 -16.84
C GLU A 86 -11.17 -20.31 -17.26
N VAL A 87 -10.90 -19.03 -16.96
CA VAL A 87 -9.65 -18.36 -17.33
C VAL A 87 -8.54 -18.74 -16.35
N THR A 88 -7.43 -19.24 -16.86
CA THR A 88 -6.20 -19.58 -16.12
C THR A 88 -5.09 -18.55 -16.35
N TRP A 89 -3.98 -18.66 -15.62
CA TRP A 89 -2.79 -17.85 -15.87
C TRP A 89 -2.25 -18.06 -17.29
N ASP A 90 -2.18 -19.31 -17.74
CA ASP A 90 -1.74 -19.67 -19.10
C ASP A 90 -2.61 -18.99 -20.17
N ASP A 91 -3.92 -18.87 -19.97
CA ASP A 91 -4.81 -18.20 -20.92
C ASP A 91 -4.54 -16.68 -20.98
N VAL A 92 -4.24 -16.06 -19.84
CA VAL A 92 -3.88 -14.63 -19.78
C VAL A 92 -2.52 -14.39 -20.41
N VAL A 93 -1.54 -15.27 -20.15
CA VAL A 93 -0.23 -15.27 -20.80
C VAL A 93 -0.40 -15.41 -22.30
N GLU A 94 -1.13 -16.42 -22.78
CA GLU A 94 -1.36 -16.65 -24.21
C GLU A 94 -2.07 -15.46 -24.87
N HIS A 95 -3.01 -14.82 -24.18
CA HIS A 95 -3.69 -13.63 -24.68
C HIS A 95 -2.71 -12.46 -24.91
N PHE A 96 -1.92 -12.10 -23.90
CA PHE A 96 -0.91 -11.05 -24.05
C PHE A 96 0.20 -11.45 -25.02
N GLU A 97 0.54 -12.75 -25.08
CA GLU A 97 1.48 -13.29 -26.05
C GLU A 97 0.98 -13.16 -27.49
N GLY A 98 -0.31 -13.42 -27.72
CA GLY A 98 -0.97 -13.19 -28.99
C GLY A 98 -0.98 -11.72 -29.40
N GLU A 99 -1.21 -10.80 -28.45
CA GLU A 99 -1.13 -9.37 -28.71
C GLU A 99 0.27 -8.89 -29.11
N PHE A 100 1.35 -9.56 -28.64
CA PHE A 100 2.71 -9.31 -29.13
C PHE A 100 2.87 -9.62 -30.61
N VAL A 101 2.18 -10.66 -31.10
CA VAL A 101 2.42 -11.26 -32.42
C VAL A 101 1.47 -10.70 -33.50
N GLU A 102 0.23 -10.34 -33.15
CA GLU A 102 -0.77 -9.90 -34.12
C GLU A 102 -0.56 -8.46 -34.65
N LYS A 103 0.24 -7.63 -33.98
CA LYS A 103 0.63 -6.30 -34.48
C LYS A 103 2.05 -6.36 -35.05
N GLU A 104 2.27 -5.83 -36.26
CA GLU A 104 3.59 -5.82 -36.93
C GLU A 104 4.75 -5.24 -36.10
N ASP A 105 4.47 -4.49 -35.01
CA ASP A 105 5.45 -3.98 -34.04
C ASP A 105 5.18 -4.33 -32.56
N GLY A 106 4.07 -5.00 -32.25
CA GLY A 106 3.68 -5.39 -30.88
C GLY A 106 3.45 -4.22 -29.92
N SER A 107 3.22 -3.01 -30.44
CA SER A 107 3.22 -1.80 -29.62
C SER A 107 1.89 -1.03 -29.63
N PHE A 108 1.69 -0.23 -28.59
CA PHE A 108 0.55 0.67 -28.39
C PHE A 108 1.07 2.10 -28.50
N LYS A 109 0.60 2.82 -29.52
CA LYS A 109 1.04 4.18 -29.80
C LYS A 109 -0.02 5.20 -29.38
N ILE A 110 0.35 6.10 -28.49
CA ILE A 110 -0.34 7.38 -28.32
C ILE A 110 0.29 8.35 -29.30
N ASN A 111 -0.40 8.63 -30.40
CA ASN A 111 0.05 9.58 -31.41
C ASN A 111 -0.54 10.96 -31.17
N ASN A 112 0.19 11.99 -31.60
CA ASN A 112 -0.28 13.39 -31.65
C ASN A 112 -0.64 13.97 -30.28
N LEU A 113 0.21 13.77 -29.27
CA LEU A 113 0.15 14.56 -28.05
C LEU A 113 0.57 15.99 -28.39
N ASP A 114 -0.43 16.87 -28.52
CA ASP A 114 -0.24 18.28 -28.88
C ASP A 114 0.18 19.07 -27.63
N PHE A 115 1.49 19.33 -27.52
CA PHE A 115 2.03 20.29 -26.56
C PHE A 115 2.18 21.64 -27.26
N GLN A 116 2.11 22.74 -26.50
CA GLN A 116 2.17 24.11 -27.06
C GLN A 116 3.35 24.37 -28.01
N THR A 117 4.42 23.58 -27.92
CA THR A 117 5.70 23.76 -28.61
C THR A 117 6.24 22.48 -29.26
N TYR A 118 5.59 21.33 -29.10
CA TYR A 118 6.14 20.03 -29.50
C TYR A 118 5.04 19.05 -29.91
N ASP A 119 5.33 18.24 -30.92
CA ASP A 119 4.54 17.05 -31.23
C ASP A 119 5.19 15.86 -30.51
N GLY A 120 4.42 15.21 -29.63
CA GLY A 120 4.86 14.05 -28.87
C GLY A 120 4.14 12.76 -29.29
N ASN A 121 4.88 11.65 -29.33
CA ASN A 121 4.31 10.30 -29.39
C ASN A 121 4.82 9.46 -28.21
N VAL A 122 4.01 8.52 -27.75
CA VAL A 122 4.43 7.54 -26.73
C VAL A 122 4.17 6.15 -27.28
N ASP A 123 5.22 5.34 -27.35
CA ASP A 123 5.13 3.94 -27.74
C ASP A 123 5.26 3.05 -26.50
N VAL A 124 4.30 2.16 -26.28
CA VAL A 124 4.30 1.18 -25.19
C VAL A 124 4.37 -0.21 -25.81
N LYS A 125 5.46 -0.92 -25.57
CA LYS A 125 5.70 -2.25 -26.12
C LYS A 125 5.93 -3.23 -24.99
N PHE A 126 4.98 -4.14 -24.81
CA PHE A 126 5.18 -5.25 -23.89
C PHE A 126 6.36 -6.13 -24.40
N THR A 127 7.17 -6.69 -23.50
CA THR A 127 8.36 -7.49 -23.83
C THR A 127 8.34 -8.90 -23.24
N ARG A 128 7.71 -9.10 -22.09
CA ARG A 128 7.65 -10.38 -21.40
C ARG A 128 6.38 -10.45 -20.54
N VAL A 129 5.75 -11.63 -20.50
CA VAL A 129 4.72 -12.00 -19.54
C VAL A 129 5.09 -13.36 -18.99
N GLU A 130 5.26 -13.49 -17.68
CA GLU A 130 5.71 -14.72 -17.03
C GLU A 130 5.03 -14.89 -15.68
N GLU A 131 4.66 -16.11 -15.33
CA GLU A 131 4.17 -16.44 -14.00
C GLU A 131 5.34 -16.64 -13.03
N ILE A 132 5.36 -15.86 -11.93
CA ILE A 132 6.45 -15.88 -10.94
C ILE A 132 5.86 -15.73 -9.55
N ASN A 133 5.79 -16.82 -8.78
CA ASN A 133 5.22 -16.86 -7.42
C ASN A 133 3.74 -16.43 -7.41
N ASP A 134 2.88 -17.17 -8.14
CA ASP A 134 1.42 -16.98 -8.15
C ASP A 134 0.93 -15.60 -8.60
N ARG A 135 1.74 -14.92 -9.43
CA ARG A 135 1.41 -13.65 -10.08
C ARG A 135 1.98 -13.62 -11.49
N LEU A 136 1.38 -12.81 -12.35
CA LEU A 136 1.97 -12.50 -13.65
C LEU A 136 2.85 -11.27 -13.57
N GLU A 137 4.12 -11.45 -13.88
CA GLU A 137 5.07 -10.39 -14.15
C GLU A 137 4.97 -9.97 -15.62
N ILE A 138 4.48 -8.76 -15.86
CA ILE A 138 4.29 -8.17 -17.18
C ILE A 138 5.31 -7.04 -17.37
N GLU A 139 6.31 -7.30 -18.19
CA GLU A 139 7.34 -6.33 -18.56
C GLU A 139 6.95 -5.58 -19.83
N TYR A 140 7.09 -4.26 -19.82
CA TYR A 140 6.87 -3.42 -20.99
C TYR A 140 7.84 -2.25 -21.07
N VAL A 141 8.08 -1.78 -22.29
CA VAL A 141 9.00 -0.69 -22.60
C VAL A 141 8.19 0.50 -23.05
N VAL A 142 8.40 1.64 -22.38
CA VAL A 142 7.83 2.93 -22.74
C VAL A 142 8.89 3.75 -23.47
N THR A 143 8.59 4.17 -24.70
CA THR A 143 9.47 5.01 -25.53
C THR A 143 8.75 6.31 -25.89
N PRO A 144 9.00 7.40 -25.15
CA PRO A 144 8.54 8.72 -25.55
C PRO A 144 9.36 9.27 -26.72
N GLU A 145 8.70 9.93 -27.67
CA GLU A 145 9.29 10.58 -28.84
C GLU A 145 8.86 12.04 -28.89
N ILE A 146 9.82 12.97 -29.01
CA ILE A 146 9.53 14.39 -29.24
C ILE A 146 10.16 14.82 -30.55
N ASN A 147 9.36 15.37 -31.48
CA ASN A 147 9.82 15.82 -32.80
C ASN A 147 10.65 14.76 -33.55
N GLU A 148 10.15 13.52 -33.61
CA GLU A 148 10.82 12.38 -34.28
C GLU A 148 12.22 12.04 -33.71
N ASN A 149 12.53 12.50 -32.49
CA ASN A 149 13.72 12.08 -31.75
C ASN A 149 13.29 11.21 -30.57
N ASP A 150 13.61 9.93 -30.68
CA ASP A 150 13.41 8.95 -29.62
C ASP A 150 14.17 9.39 -28.37
N SER A 151 13.50 9.31 -27.23
CA SER A 151 14.16 9.34 -25.93
C SER A 151 14.67 7.94 -25.57
N GLN A 152 15.39 7.83 -24.46
CA GLN A 152 15.83 6.51 -24.00
C GLN A 152 14.61 5.67 -23.61
N PRO A 153 14.46 4.44 -24.15
CA PRO A 153 13.40 3.56 -23.72
C PRO A 153 13.57 3.23 -22.24
N VAL A 154 12.46 3.19 -21.52
CA VAL A 154 12.43 2.82 -20.10
C VAL A 154 11.58 1.57 -19.93
N THR A 155 12.16 0.56 -19.29
CA THR A 155 11.48 -0.70 -18.99
C THR A 155 10.76 -0.58 -17.66
N GLU A 156 9.49 -0.97 -17.67
CA GLU A 156 8.61 -1.09 -16.51
C GLU A 156 8.18 -2.54 -16.34
N THR A 157 7.90 -2.88 -15.09
CA THR A 157 7.33 -4.17 -14.72
C THR A 157 6.05 -3.91 -13.95
N PHE A 158 5.00 -4.63 -14.33
CA PHE A 158 3.70 -4.61 -13.69
C PHE A 158 3.39 -6.01 -13.17
N TYR A 159 2.85 -6.10 -11.97
CA TYR A 159 2.48 -7.38 -11.39
C TYR A 159 0.96 -7.48 -11.32
N LEU A 160 0.43 -8.59 -11.81
CA LEU A 160 -0.99 -8.89 -11.75
C LEU A 160 -1.17 -10.06 -10.81
N GLY A 161 -1.89 -9.83 -9.72
CA GLY A 161 -2.27 -10.84 -8.74
C GLY A 161 -3.67 -11.38 -8.99
N ARG A 162 -3.94 -12.56 -8.44
CA ARG A 162 -5.28 -13.17 -8.44
C ARG A 162 -5.66 -13.66 -7.05
N LYS A 163 -6.88 -13.33 -6.62
CA LYS A 163 -7.51 -13.81 -5.39
C LYS A 163 -7.63 -15.34 -5.48
N GLY A 164 -6.91 -16.03 -4.60
CA GLY A 164 -6.93 -17.50 -4.52
C GLY A 164 -5.66 -18.22 -5.00
N GLY A 165 -4.66 -17.50 -5.51
CA GLY A 165 -3.29 -18.00 -5.72
C GLY A 165 -3.08 -18.93 -6.93
N ASP A 166 -3.90 -19.96 -7.11
CA ASP A 166 -3.54 -21.09 -8.00
C ASP A 166 -4.02 -20.99 -9.45
N GLY A 167 -4.62 -19.87 -9.85
CA GLY A 167 -5.05 -19.67 -11.24
C GLY A 167 -6.23 -20.54 -11.69
N THR A 168 -6.94 -21.24 -10.79
CA THR A 168 -8.16 -21.99 -11.11
C THR A 168 -9.40 -21.39 -10.44
N GLY A 169 -10.42 -21.11 -11.24
CA GLY A 169 -11.75 -20.68 -10.81
C GLY A 169 -11.79 -19.20 -10.47
N GLY A 170 -12.56 -18.40 -11.21
CA GLY A 170 -12.71 -16.98 -10.87
C GLY A 170 -13.23 -16.10 -11.98
N GLY A 171 -13.90 -15.03 -11.58
CA GLY A 171 -14.37 -13.97 -12.46
C GLY A 171 -13.35 -12.84 -12.59
N PRO A 172 -13.63 -11.82 -13.41
CA PRO A 172 -12.79 -10.63 -13.53
C PRO A 172 -12.57 -9.89 -12.19
N GLU A 173 -13.46 -10.06 -11.21
CA GLU A 173 -13.35 -9.51 -9.85
C GLU A 173 -12.24 -10.11 -8.98
N ASP A 174 -11.68 -11.24 -9.39
CA ASP A 174 -10.63 -11.93 -8.64
C ASP A 174 -9.23 -11.39 -8.97
N TRP A 175 -9.09 -10.50 -9.94
CA TRP A 175 -7.80 -9.97 -10.37
C TRP A 175 -7.55 -8.59 -9.80
N PHE A 176 -6.31 -8.33 -9.37
CA PHE A 176 -5.94 -7.06 -8.76
C PHE A 176 -4.54 -6.61 -9.20
N ASP A 177 -4.35 -5.29 -9.19
CA ASP A 177 -3.07 -4.64 -9.45
C ASP A 177 -2.18 -4.74 -8.20
N ASP A 178 -0.98 -5.29 -8.36
CA ASP A 178 0.08 -5.32 -7.35
C ASP A 178 1.13 -4.23 -7.71
N GLU A 179 0.72 -2.96 -7.53
CA GLU A 179 1.36 -1.75 -8.10
C GLU A 179 2.86 -1.59 -7.80
N ASP A 180 3.36 -2.24 -6.74
CA ASP A 180 4.70 -2.03 -6.19
C ASP A 180 5.59 -3.29 -6.26
N GLY A 181 5.08 -4.42 -6.74
CA GLY A 181 5.79 -5.70 -6.74
C GLY A 181 6.15 -6.23 -5.36
N THR A 182 5.77 -5.50 -4.31
CA THR A 182 5.57 -6.01 -2.98
C THR A 182 4.25 -6.74 -2.99
N ILE A 183 4.33 -8.06 -3.18
CA ILE A 183 3.53 -8.93 -2.32
C ILE A 183 3.71 -8.34 -0.94
N GLU A 184 2.63 -8.06 -0.21
CA GLU A 184 2.76 -7.95 1.23
C GLU A 184 3.36 -9.29 1.66
N ASP A 185 4.70 -9.31 1.71
CA ASP A 185 5.55 -10.34 2.30
C ASP A 185 4.75 -10.75 3.50
N ASP A 186 4.23 -12.00 3.51
CA ASP A 186 3.26 -12.48 4.48
C ASP A 186 3.59 -11.75 5.77
N MET A 187 2.70 -10.85 6.21
CA MET A 187 3.05 -9.92 7.27
C MET A 187 3.45 -10.69 8.54
N PHE A 188 3.04 -11.97 8.59
CA PHE A 188 3.29 -13.00 9.57
C PHE A 188 4.40 -14.01 9.13
N GLY A 189 4.90 -13.93 7.90
CA GLY A 189 5.97 -14.74 7.33
C GLY A 189 5.55 -16.19 7.06
N GLU A 190 6.39 -16.95 6.33
CA GLU A 190 6.14 -18.37 5.98
C GLU A 190 5.85 -19.30 7.18
N ASP A 191 6.18 -18.86 8.41
CA ASP A 191 5.93 -19.59 9.66
C ASP A 191 4.61 -19.18 10.36
N SER A 192 3.68 -18.54 9.64
CA SER A 192 2.43 -18.06 10.23
C SER A 192 1.53 -19.21 10.70
N ILE A 193 0.93 -19.05 11.89
CA ILE A 193 0.03 -20.05 12.48
C ILE A 193 -1.40 -19.54 12.36
N VAL A 194 -2.18 -20.12 11.45
CA VAL A 194 -3.61 -19.83 11.33
C VAL A 194 -4.40 -20.76 12.25
N ILE A 195 -5.13 -20.17 13.20
CA ILE A 195 -6.03 -20.88 14.10
C ILE A 195 -7.46 -20.53 13.69
N ASP A 196 -8.08 -21.41 12.90
CA ASP A 196 -9.49 -21.33 12.53
C ASP A 196 -10.32 -22.18 13.50
N ASP A 197 -11.06 -21.52 14.39
CA ASP A 197 -11.91 -22.19 15.36
C ASP A 197 -13.39 -21.95 15.08
N ASN A 198 -13.94 -22.77 14.19
CA ASN A 198 -15.36 -22.78 13.89
C ASN A 198 -16.24 -23.32 15.05
N ASN A 199 -15.69 -23.88 16.15
CA ASN A 199 -16.52 -24.53 17.18
C ASN A 199 -15.97 -24.72 18.62
N ASN A 200 -14.87 -24.10 19.07
CA ASN A 200 -14.35 -24.27 20.44
C ASN A 200 -14.27 -22.95 21.22
N GLU A 201 -15.01 -22.88 22.33
CA GLU A 201 -15.07 -21.67 23.18
C GLU A 201 -13.83 -21.45 24.08
N ASN A 202 -12.77 -22.27 23.97
CA ASN A 202 -11.60 -22.14 24.83
C ASN A 202 -10.34 -22.71 24.17
N LEU A 203 -9.25 -21.93 24.13
CA LEU A 203 -7.87 -22.38 23.81
C LEU A 203 -7.32 -23.47 24.78
N ASN A 204 -8.17 -24.07 25.62
CA ASN A 204 -7.80 -24.61 26.92
C ASN A 204 -7.86 -26.15 27.05
N SER A 205 -8.00 -26.94 25.97
CA SER A 205 -8.13 -28.42 26.13
C SER A 205 -7.22 -29.33 25.30
N GLN A 206 -6.45 -28.82 24.33
CA GLN A 206 -5.47 -29.64 23.59
C GLN A 206 -4.02 -29.14 23.68
N TRP A 207 -3.77 -28.04 24.40
CA TRP A 207 -2.49 -27.31 24.32
C TRP A 207 -1.65 -27.35 25.61
N ASP A 208 -2.05 -28.19 26.57
CA ASP A 208 -1.45 -28.36 27.92
C ASP A 208 -0.13 -29.17 27.94
N GLN A 209 0.46 -29.51 26.78
CA GLN A 209 1.67 -30.35 26.73
C GLN A 209 2.92 -29.72 26.12
N VAL A 210 2.87 -28.45 25.70
CA VAL A 210 4.05 -27.78 25.13
C VAL A 210 4.53 -26.69 26.08
N ASN A 211 5.57 -27.03 26.85
CA ASN A 211 6.40 -26.07 27.58
C ASN A 211 7.24 -25.31 26.54
N ASP A 212 6.89 -24.09 26.16
CA ASP A 212 7.87 -23.08 25.70
C ASP A 212 7.24 -21.69 25.57
N GLN A 213 8.02 -20.66 25.92
CA GLN A 213 7.60 -19.25 25.99
C GLN A 213 7.44 -18.57 24.61
N GLU A 214 7.60 -19.30 23.51
CA GLU A 214 7.50 -18.83 22.12
C GLU A 214 6.21 -19.33 21.42
N LYS A 215 5.20 -19.73 22.22
CA LYS A 215 4.02 -20.52 21.80
C LYS A 215 3.13 -19.90 20.71
N TYR A 216 3.26 -18.60 20.43
CA TYR A 216 2.39 -17.87 19.50
C TYR A 216 3.20 -16.83 18.74
N SER A 217 4.09 -17.31 17.87
CA SER A 217 4.70 -16.44 16.88
C SER A 217 3.82 -16.30 15.67
N ASN A 218 3.71 -15.07 15.17
CA ASN A 218 3.11 -14.78 13.87
C ASN A 218 1.73 -15.44 13.69
N THR A 219 0.85 -15.28 14.67
CA THR A 219 -0.40 -16.06 14.78
C THR A 219 -1.60 -15.25 14.35
N ILE A 220 -2.50 -15.90 13.62
CA ILE A 220 -3.72 -15.30 13.06
C ILE A 220 -4.92 -16.09 13.55
N PHE A 221 -5.76 -15.44 14.34
CA PHE A 221 -6.95 -16.05 14.90
C PHE A 221 -8.17 -15.72 14.03
N LYS A 222 -8.83 -16.76 13.52
CA LYS A 222 -10.04 -16.66 12.70
C LYS A 222 -11.20 -17.46 13.30
N GLY A 223 -12.43 -17.09 12.93
CA GLY A 223 -13.64 -17.83 13.27
C GLY A 223 -14.53 -17.10 14.27
N LYS A 224 -15.26 -17.84 15.10
CA LYS A 224 -16.35 -17.24 15.88
C LYS A 224 -15.89 -16.35 17.04
N GLY A 225 -14.77 -16.65 17.69
CA GLY A 225 -14.31 -15.89 18.85
C GLY A 225 -13.09 -16.53 19.48
N VAL A 226 -12.29 -15.75 20.20
CA VAL A 226 -11.06 -16.25 20.85
C VAL A 226 -11.18 -16.04 22.33
N THR A 227 -10.97 -17.10 23.10
CA THR A 227 -10.85 -17.01 24.55
C THR A 227 -9.48 -17.54 24.94
N LEU A 228 -8.59 -16.64 25.35
CA LEU A 228 -7.23 -17.00 25.79
C LEU A 228 -7.30 -17.94 27.02
N PRO A 229 -6.23 -18.64 27.41
CA PRO A 229 -6.28 -19.47 28.61
C PRO A 229 -6.43 -18.63 29.89
N GLY A 230 -6.63 -19.29 31.04
CA GLY A 230 -6.98 -18.75 32.37
C GLY A 230 -6.15 -17.60 32.99
N THR A 231 -5.94 -17.62 34.31
CA THR A 231 -5.05 -16.66 35.01
C THR A 231 -3.58 -16.91 34.68
N GLY A 232 -2.84 -15.91 34.21
CA GLY A 232 -1.43 -16.05 33.87
C GLY A 232 -0.84 -14.86 33.10
N GLU A 233 0.46 -14.92 32.85
CA GLU A 233 1.16 -14.01 31.94
C GLU A 233 1.33 -14.72 30.59
N TYR A 234 0.92 -14.06 29.52
CA TYR A 234 0.94 -14.57 28.15
C TYR A 234 1.82 -13.67 27.29
N HIS A 235 2.82 -14.26 26.64
CA HIS A 235 3.64 -13.58 25.65
C HIS A 235 3.26 -14.11 24.27
N LEU A 236 2.77 -13.22 23.41
CA LEU A 236 2.55 -13.46 21.99
C LEU A 236 3.71 -12.77 21.26
N ILE A 237 4.46 -13.49 20.41
CA ILE A 237 5.74 -13.01 19.87
C ILE A 237 5.67 -12.89 18.35
N GLY A 238 5.29 -11.75 17.84
CA GLY A 238 5.20 -11.53 16.40
C GLY A 238 4.06 -10.58 16.08
N PRO A 239 3.90 -10.21 14.82
CA PRO A 239 2.60 -9.76 14.32
C PRO A 239 1.50 -10.73 14.80
N ILE A 240 0.46 -10.20 15.43
CA ILE A 240 -0.72 -10.96 15.87
C ILE A 240 -1.96 -10.36 15.24
N ALA A 241 -2.79 -11.19 14.60
CA ALA A 241 -4.06 -10.77 14.04
C ALA A 241 -5.25 -11.47 14.69
N PHE A 242 -6.31 -10.72 14.91
CA PHE A 242 -7.63 -11.22 15.29
C PHE A 242 -8.66 -10.76 14.26
N ASN A 243 -9.28 -11.72 13.58
CA ASN A 243 -10.46 -11.51 12.75
C ASN A 243 -11.51 -12.53 13.16
N VAL A 244 -12.31 -12.16 14.16
CA VAL A 244 -13.29 -13.05 14.75
C VAL A 244 -14.67 -12.41 14.78
N ASP A 245 -15.71 -13.22 14.58
CA ASP A 245 -17.09 -12.72 14.44
C ASP A 245 -17.70 -12.23 15.78
N ASP A 246 -17.25 -12.76 16.93
CA ASP A 246 -17.73 -12.42 18.27
C ASP A 246 -16.62 -11.75 19.12
N ASP A 247 -16.35 -12.31 20.30
CA ASP A 247 -15.55 -11.67 21.34
C ASP A 247 -14.12 -12.25 21.40
N ILE A 248 -13.14 -11.36 21.52
CA ILE A 248 -11.79 -11.65 21.99
C ILE A 248 -11.79 -11.51 23.51
N LYS A 249 -11.84 -12.64 24.22
CA LYS A 249 -11.96 -12.74 25.67
C LYS A 249 -10.62 -13.10 26.31
N PHE A 250 -10.33 -12.39 27.39
CA PHE A 250 -9.20 -12.68 28.28
C PHE A 250 -9.75 -13.27 29.60
N PRO A 251 -9.82 -14.59 29.77
CA PRO A 251 -10.49 -15.19 30.91
C PRO A 251 -9.53 -15.33 32.10
N GLY A 252 -9.42 -14.30 32.92
CA GLY A 252 -8.68 -14.47 34.16
C GLY A 252 -8.72 -13.26 35.06
N SER A 253 -8.87 -13.50 36.36
CA SER A 253 -8.56 -12.48 37.36
C SER A 253 -7.05 -12.34 37.37
N SER A 254 -6.50 -11.19 36.98
CA SER A 254 -5.06 -10.93 36.94
C SER A 254 -4.30 -11.63 35.80
N SER A 255 -4.82 -11.57 34.57
CA SER A 255 -4.06 -11.95 33.38
C SER A 255 -3.28 -10.77 32.79
N SER A 256 -2.03 -11.01 32.37
CA SER A 256 -1.25 -10.05 31.58
C SER A 256 -1.01 -10.63 30.20
N VAL A 257 -1.29 -9.87 29.14
CA VAL A 257 -0.94 -10.24 27.77
C VAL A 257 0.04 -9.23 27.24
N GLN A 258 1.15 -9.74 26.70
CA GLN A 258 2.17 -8.96 26.05
C GLN A 258 2.32 -9.46 24.61
N VAL A 259 1.94 -8.63 23.65
CA VAL A 259 2.24 -8.82 22.24
C VAL A 259 3.58 -8.13 21.99
N LYS A 260 4.59 -8.86 21.51
CA LYS A 260 5.81 -8.25 20.98
C LYS A 260 5.58 -8.01 19.50
N TYR A 261 5.89 -6.82 18.98
CA TYR A 261 5.61 -6.35 17.62
C TYR A 261 4.16 -5.91 17.39
N SER A 262 3.66 -5.97 16.15
CA SER A 262 2.41 -5.32 15.76
C SER A 262 1.16 -6.14 16.08
N LEU A 263 0.04 -5.46 16.27
CA LEU A 263 -1.28 -6.03 16.55
C LEU A 263 -2.29 -5.56 15.51
N TYR A 264 -3.09 -6.50 15.00
CA TYR A 264 -4.12 -6.25 14.01
C TYR A 264 -5.45 -6.82 14.52
N ILE A 265 -6.50 -6.00 14.55
CA ILE A 265 -7.84 -6.43 14.96
C ILE A 265 -8.87 -5.82 14.01
N SER A 266 -9.75 -6.65 13.45
CA SER A 266 -10.88 -6.19 12.64
C SER A 266 -12.19 -6.81 13.10
N ASP A 267 -13.28 -6.05 13.02
CA ASP A 267 -14.67 -6.52 13.12
C ASP A 267 -14.98 -7.34 14.39
N SER A 268 -14.27 -7.06 15.49
CA SER A 268 -14.28 -7.89 16.70
C SER A 268 -14.66 -7.10 17.95
N ILE A 269 -15.20 -7.79 18.96
CA ILE A 269 -15.40 -7.21 20.29
C ILE A 269 -14.18 -7.55 21.16
N PHE A 270 -13.39 -6.54 21.52
CA PHE A 270 -12.23 -6.68 22.39
C PHE A 270 -12.63 -6.54 23.87
N ASP A 271 -12.81 -7.68 24.54
CA ASP A 271 -13.52 -7.76 25.81
C ASP A 271 -12.57 -8.03 26.99
N LEU A 272 -12.21 -6.94 27.66
CA LEU A 272 -11.26 -6.93 28.77
C LEU A 272 -11.99 -7.17 30.11
N LYS A 273 -12.42 -8.41 30.31
CA LYS A 273 -13.09 -8.88 31.52
C LYS A 273 -12.08 -9.23 32.62
N GLN A 274 -11.60 -8.25 33.41
CA GLN A 274 -11.07 -8.34 34.81
C GLN A 274 -9.87 -7.39 35.05
N ASP A 275 -9.14 -7.54 36.15
CA ASP A 275 -7.90 -6.81 36.47
C ASP A 275 -6.76 -7.26 35.55
N SER A 276 -6.92 -7.05 34.24
CA SER A 276 -6.00 -7.49 33.20
C SER A 276 -5.13 -6.35 32.67
N THR A 277 -3.93 -6.68 32.25
CA THR A 277 -3.06 -5.76 31.50
C THR A 277 -2.86 -6.30 30.10
N PHE A 278 -3.01 -5.44 29.10
CA PHE A 278 -2.72 -5.75 27.71
C PHE A 278 -1.68 -4.76 27.18
N LEU A 279 -0.53 -5.28 26.79
CA LEU A 279 0.61 -4.51 26.32
C LEU A 279 0.97 -4.94 24.89
N VAL A 280 1.11 -3.99 23.99
CA VAL A 280 1.84 -4.16 22.73
C VAL A 280 3.22 -3.54 22.93
N GLU A 281 4.27 -4.36 22.96
CA GLU A 281 5.65 -3.96 23.22
C GLU A 281 6.39 -3.75 21.88
N SER A 282 6.87 -2.53 21.65
CA SER A 282 7.70 -2.17 20.49
C SER A 282 7.04 -2.48 19.14
N GLY A 283 5.77 -2.12 18.99
CA GLY A 283 5.01 -2.37 17.77
C GLY A 283 3.75 -1.53 17.67
N ASN A 284 3.19 -1.50 16.46
CA ASN A 284 2.03 -0.68 16.14
C ASN A 284 0.73 -1.47 16.35
N ALA A 285 -0.38 -0.77 16.59
CA ALA A 285 -1.70 -1.38 16.66
C ALA A 285 -2.60 -0.84 15.56
N HIS A 286 -3.27 -1.74 14.85
CA HIS A 286 -4.20 -1.44 13.78
C HIS A 286 -5.59 -1.95 14.17
N PHE A 287 -6.55 -1.04 14.26
CA PHE A 287 -7.92 -1.33 14.66
C PHE A 287 -8.89 -0.96 13.54
N ASN A 288 -9.75 -1.89 13.15
CA ASN A 288 -10.82 -1.66 12.19
C ASN A 288 -12.18 -2.12 12.77
N ASP A 289 -13.12 -1.20 12.97
CA ASP A 289 -14.48 -1.52 13.48
C ASP A 289 -14.51 -2.37 14.78
N VAL A 290 -13.54 -2.15 15.67
CA VAL A 290 -13.36 -2.83 16.96
C VAL A 290 -14.22 -2.18 18.05
N SER A 291 -14.91 -3.00 18.83
CA SER A 291 -15.62 -2.55 20.03
C SER A 291 -14.89 -2.97 21.31
N PHE A 292 -14.34 -2.01 22.05
CA PHE A 292 -13.64 -2.24 23.30
C PHE A 292 -14.62 -2.26 24.48
N GLU A 293 -14.81 -3.43 25.09
CA GLU A 293 -15.67 -3.56 26.28
C GLU A 293 -14.85 -3.59 27.57
N PHE A 294 -15.07 -2.58 28.42
CA PHE A 294 -14.48 -2.50 29.75
C PHE A 294 -15.54 -2.78 30.83
N GLN A 295 -15.19 -3.59 31.84
CA GLN A 295 -16.06 -3.81 32.99
C GLN A 295 -15.93 -2.69 34.04
N HIS A 296 -17.04 -2.02 34.35
CA HIS A 296 -17.16 -0.84 35.24
C HIS A 296 -16.50 -0.98 36.64
N ASN A 297 -16.37 -2.20 37.18
CA ASN A 297 -15.84 -2.45 38.53
C ASN A 297 -14.39 -3.00 38.54
N ARG A 298 -13.65 -2.90 37.44
CA ARG A 298 -12.37 -3.61 37.26
C ARG A 298 -11.25 -2.69 36.76
N SER A 299 -10.02 -3.09 37.01
CA SER A 299 -8.82 -2.31 36.71
C SER A 299 -8.11 -2.74 35.43
N ALA A 300 -8.87 -3.12 34.39
CA ALA A 300 -8.32 -3.43 33.08
C ALA A 300 -7.53 -2.24 32.51
N LYS A 301 -6.34 -2.48 31.96
CA LYS A 301 -5.49 -1.47 31.34
C LYS A 301 -4.94 -1.98 30.01
N MET A 302 -4.92 -1.11 29.01
CA MET A 302 -4.35 -1.40 27.70
C MET A 302 -3.35 -0.31 27.33
N CYS A 303 -2.17 -0.69 26.83
CA CYS A 303 -1.17 0.24 26.35
C CYS A 303 -0.45 -0.29 25.11
N ILE A 304 -0.27 0.58 24.12
CA ILE A 304 0.42 0.33 22.87
C ILE A 304 1.74 1.10 22.88
N ASP A 305 2.86 0.41 22.98
CA ASP A 305 4.17 1.04 22.87
C ASP A 305 4.57 1.19 21.39
N GLY A 306 3.85 2.08 20.70
CA GLY A 306 3.97 2.36 19.26
C GLY A 306 2.84 3.25 18.74
N ASP A 307 2.70 3.30 17.42
CA ASP A 307 1.64 4.05 16.74
C ASP A 307 0.30 3.30 16.82
N ILE A 308 -0.81 4.05 16.83
CA ILE A 308 -2.16 3.52 16.62
C ILE A 308 -2.65 3.96 15.25
N PHE A 309 -3.14 3.00 14.49
CA PHE A 309 -3.87 3.20 13.24
C PHE A 309 -5.33 2.85 13.48
N ASP A 310 -6.16 3.88 13.54
CA ASP A 310 -7.58 3.83 13.86
C ASP A 310 -8.39 4.00 12.57
N TYR A 311 -8.90 2.87 12.08
CA TYR A 311 -9.68 2.76 10.87
C TYR A 311 -11.13 2.38 11.25
N GLY A 312 -12.12 2.99 10.61
CA GLY A 312 -13.52 2.65 10.87
C GLY A 312 -14.11 3.21 12.18
N GLY A 313 -15.28 2.71 12.55
CA GLY A 313 -16.08 3.16 13.69
C GLY A 313 -15.71 2.47 15.00
N ASN A 314 -14.43 2.51 15.39
CA ASN A 314 -13.99 1.93 16.65
C ASN A 314 -14.75 2.54 17.83
N THR A 315 -15.28 1.70 18.73
CA THR A 315 -16.10 2.14 19.86
C THR A 315 -15.54 1.65 21.19
N THR A 316 -15.82 2.40 22.25
CA THR A 316 -15.63 1.95 23.63
C THR A 316 -16.97 1.86 24.34
N LYS A 317 -17.14 0.84 25.17
CA LYS A 317 -18.35 0.63 25.95
C LYS A 317 -18.04 0.20 27.36
N GLU A 318 -18.59 0.91 28.33
CA GLU A 318 -18.70 0.40 29.69
C GLU A 318 -19.93 -0.51 29.80
N ARG A 319 -19.72 -1.77 30.19
CA ARG A 319 -20.77 -2.82 30.15
C ARG A 319 -22.01 -2.53 31.03
N SER A 320 -22.00 -1.46 31.83
CA SER A 320 -23.13 -0.98 32.63
C SER A 320 -24.16 -0.21 31.79
N ASN A 321 -24.77 -0.84 30.79
CA ASN A 321 -25.92 -0.32 30.02
C ASN A 321 -25.74 1.07 29.36
N GLU A 322 -24.50 1.51 29.11
CA GLU A 322 -24.26 2.74 28.36
C GLU A 322 -24.26 2.43 26.85
N ASP A 323 -24.81 3.37 26.07
CA ASP A 323 -24.71 3.32 24.61
C ASP A 323 -23.21 3.35 24.24
N PRO A 324 -22.77 2.56 23.23
CA PRO A 324 -21.39 2.61 22.79
C PRO A 324 -21.03 4.04 22.37
N VAL A 325 -19.87 4.50 22.82
CA VAL A 325 -19.29 5.79 22.44
C VAL A 325 -18.08 5.55 21.55
N GLU A 326 -17.69 6.55 20.76
CA GLU A 326 -16.47 6.51 19.96
C GLU A 326 -15.26 6.18 20.85
N ALA A 327 -14.34 5.35 20.36
CA ALA A 327 -13.17 4.96 21.13
C ALA A 327 -12.23 6.16 21.35
N GLU A 328 -11.90 6.45 22.61
CA GLU A 328 -10.90 7.47 22.94
C GLU A 328 -9.52 6.82 23.19
N PHE A 329 -8.52 7.27 22.43
CA PHE A 329 -7.12 6.86 22.59
C PHE A 329 -6.32 7.97 23.32
N TYR A 330 -5.53 7.59 24.32
CA TYR A 330 -4.84 8.54 25.19
C TYR A 330 -3.31 8.48 25.03
N PRO A 331 -2.65 9.57 24.60
CA PRO A 331 -1.18 9.57 24.50
C PRO A 331 -0.53 9.51 25.89
N THR A 332 0.56 8.77 26.00
CA THR A 332 1.41 8.66 27.21
C THR A 332 2.89 8.64 26.81
N ASN A 333 3.77 9.00 27.75
CA ASN A 333 5.23 8.92 27.50
C ASN A 333 5.80 7.52 27.74
N SER A 334 5.04 6.62 28.39
CA SER A 334 5.47 5.26 28.71
C SER A 334 4.29 4.35 29.03
N CYS A 335 4.39 3.07 28.68
CA CYS A 335 3.45 2.02 29.08
C CYS A 335 3.68 1.47 30.51
N ASP A 336 4.06 2.33 31.47
CA ASP A 336 4.13 1.96 32.89
C ASP A 336 2.73 1.96 33.52
N PHE A 337 2.12 0.77 33.58
CA PHE A 337 0.78 0.56 34.11
C PHE A 337 0.58 1.03 35.55
N ALA A 338 1.63 1.27 36.35
CA ALA A 338 1.48 1.81 37.70
C ALA A 338 0.79 3.19 37.70
N ASN A 339 0.96 3.96 36.62
CA ASN A 339 0.51 5.36 36.50
C ASN A 339 -0.66 5.55 35.53
N LEU A 340 -1.11 4.50 34.86
CA LEU A 340 -2.21 4.57 33.89
C LEU A 340 -3.57 4.39 34.58
N ASP A 341 -4.56 5.18 34.16
CA ASP A 341 -5.94 5.00 34.63
C ASP A 341 -6.51 3.69 34.05
N PRO A 342 -7.32 2.95 34.80
CA PRO A 342 -8.03 1.80 34.25
C PRO A 342 -9.10 2.24 33.24
N ARG A 343 -9.44 1.34 32.31
CA ARG A 343 -10.49 1.50 31.30
C ARG A 343 -10.19 2.56 30.24
N LYS A 344 -8.92 2.73 29.92
CA LYS A 344 -8.43 3.58 28.85
C LYS A 344 -7.42 2.82 28.01
N ILE A 345 -7.34 3.20 26.74
CA ILE A 345 -6.37 2.68 25.78
C ILE A 345 -5.29 3.74 25.61
N TYR A 346 -4.06 3.41 26.01
CA TYR A 346 -2.93 4.33 25.95
C TYR A 346 -2.00 4.01 24.78
N TYR A 347 -1.28 5.01 24.28
CA TYR A 347 -0.23 4.81 23.26
C TYR A 347 0.97 5.76 23.44
N THR A 348 2.17 5.33 23.01
CA THR A 348 3.40 6.15 23.09
C THR A 348 3.80 6.83 21.77
N GLY A 349 3.31 6.34 20.63
CA GLY A 349 3.59 6.88 19.29
C GLY A 349 2.58 7.92 18.81
N GLU A 350 2.25 7.88 17.53
CA GLU A 350 1.26 8.74 16.88
C GLU A 350 -0.10 8.02 16.73
N LEU A 351 -1.19 8.78 16.87
CA LEU A 351 -2.53 8.33 16.46
C LEU A 351 -2.78 8.77 15.02
N LYS A 352 -3.00 7.81 14.15
CA LYS A 352 -3.29 7.98 12.73
C LYS A 352 -4.73 7.55 12.49
N THR A 353 -5.60 8.50 12.17
CA THR A 353 -7.00 8.26 11.82
C THR A 353 -7.18 8.39 10.32
N GLY A 354 -8.02 7.56 9.73
CA GLY A 354 -8.38 7.65 8.32
C GLY A 354 -9.69 6.96 8.02
N ASP A 355 -10.53 7.60 7.20
CA ASP A 355 -11.62 6.91 6.52
C ASP A 355 -10.99 5.98 5.48
N LEU A 356 -10.74 4.72 5.86
CA LEU A 356 -10.63 3.67 4.86
C LEU A 356 -12.03 3.52 4.28
N THR A 357 -12.26 4.10 3.09
CA THR A 357 -13.54 3.97 2.38
C THR A 357 -13.82 2.55 1.91
N GLU A 358 -12.87 1.63 2.10
CA GLU A 358 -12.99 0.22 1.81
C GLU A 358 -12.61 -0.58 3.08
N PRO A 359 -13.60 -1.07 3.86
CA PRO A 359 -13.36 -1.97 5.00
C PRO A 359 -12.59 -3.24 4.59
N ASP A 360 -12.54 -3.55 3.29
CA ASP A 360 -11.83 -4.67 2.71
C ASP A 360 -10.30 -4.55 2.77
N PHE A 361 -9.71 -3.37 3.02
CA PHE A 361 -8.23 -3.26 3.03
C PHE A 361 -7.61 -3.85 4.30
N MET A 362 -8.11 -3.50 5.50
CA MET A 362 -7.61 -4.06 6.77
C MET A 362 -8.07 -5.51 6.96
N THR A 363 -9.31 -5.81 6.60
CA THR A 363 -9.83 -7.18 6.57
C THR A 363 -9.10 -8.01 5.52
N GLY A 364 -8.75 -7.41 4.37
CA GLY A 364 -7.85 -7.94 3.35
C GLY A 364 -6.46 -8.21 3.91
N LEU A 365 -5.74 -7.21 4.43
CA LEU A 365 -4.46 -7.36 5.14
C LEU A 365 -4.45 -8.52 6.16
N ILE A 366 -5.50 -8.64 6.97
CA ILE A 366 -5.62 -9.69 8.00
C ILE A 366 -5.97 -11.06 7.40
N LEU A 367 -6.74 -11.11 6.30
CA LEU A 367 -7.15 -12.37 5.65
C LEU A 367 -6.19 -12.84 4.56
N GLU A 368 -5.50 -11.93 3.88
CA GLU A 368 -4.59 -12.12 2.74
C GLU A 368 -3.15 -12.28 3.22
N GLY A 369 -2.75 -11.60 4.31
CA GLY A 369 -1.52 -11.91 5.08
C GLY A 369 -1.56 -13.28 5.80
N THR A 370 -2.42 -14.21 5.37
CA THR A 370 -2.48 -15.60 5.85
C THR A 370 -2.30 -16.61 4.73
N ARG A 371 -2.17 -16.15 3.48
CA ARG A 371 -2.10 -17.01 2.30
C ARG A 371 -0.65 -17.25 1.91
N GLY A 372 0.05 -17.96 2.78
CA GLY A 372 1.19 -18.78 2.42
C GLY A 372 0.73 -20.23 2.29
N GLU A 373 0.31 -20.62 1.09
CA GLU A 373 0.50 -21.94 0.45
C GLU A 373 -0.19 -21.97 -0.92
#